data_AF-A0ABD3DBG9-F1
#
_entry.id   AF-A0ABD3DBG9-F1
#
_cell.length_a   1.000
_cell.length_b   1.000
_cell.length_c   1.000
_cell.angle_alpha   90.00
_cell.angle_beta   90.00
_cell.angle_gamma   90.00
#
_symmetry.space_group_name_H-M   'P 1'
#
loop_
_entity.id
_entity.type
_entity.pdbx_description
1 polymer ?
#
loop_
_entity_poly.entity_id
_entity_poly.type
_entity_poly.pdbx_seq_one_letter_code
_entity_poly.pdbx_strand_id
1 'polypeptide(L)'
;MGSEEEEGPRSTISHNKCPQRTSRGGYDLLEKKMIEEKINERQEASQDPTEMIPPPSPPTRHERWKRARINTSGKYTTPEVGLIVLLKKF
;
A
#
# COMPACT_ATOMS: atom_id res chain seq x y z
N MET A 1 -3.80 -42.42 33.78
CA MET A 1 -4.61 -41.20 33.55
C MET A 1 -3.84 -40.03 34.11
N GLY A 2 -3.50 -39.08 33.25
CA GLY A 2 -2.63 -37.94 33.56
C GLY A 2 -2.06 -37.41 32.25
N SER A 3 -2.94 -36.83 31.45
CA SER A 3 -2.70 -36.26 30.13
C SER A 3 -1.72 -35.10 30.19
N GLU A 4 -0.83 -35.05 29.19
CA GLU A 4 -0.35 -33.89 28.39
C GLU A 4 -0.53 -32.49 29.02
N GLU A 5 0.48 -31.64 29.05
CA GLU A 5 0.70 -30.70 27.94
C GLU A 5 2.18 -30.23 27.87
N GLU A 6 2.85 -30.59 26.78
CA GLU A 6 4.12 -30.02 26.33
C GLU A 6 3.87 -28.58 25.82
N GLU A 7 4.29 -27.58 26.59
CA GLU A 7 4.31 -26.18 26.16
C GLU A 7 5.43 -25.98 25.12
N GLY A 8 5.08 -26.21 23.86
CA GLY A 8 5.94 -25.94 22.70
C GLY A 8 6.38 -24.46 22.63
N PRO A 9 7.51 -24.15 21.98
CA PRO A 9 8.07 -22.80 21.99
C PRO A 9 7.08 -21.81 21.36
N ARG A 10 6.58 -20.86 22.17
CA ARG A 10 5.85 -19.68 21.67
C ARG A 10 6.68 -19.02 20.59
N SER A 11 6.23 -19.16 19.34
CA SER A 11 6.78 -18.44 18.20
C SER A 11 6.89 -16.97 18.59
N THR A 12 8.10 -16.42 18.61
CA THR A 12 8.31 -15.00 18.88
C THR A 12 7.67 -14.21 17.74
N ILE A 13 6.40 -13.81 17.90
CA ILE A 13 5.73 -12.94 16.95
C ILE A 13 6.45 -11.60 17.02
N SER A 14 7.38 -11.38 16.11
CA SER A 14 8.02 -10.08 15.95
C SER A 14 6.91 -9.07 15.65
N HIS A 15 6.64 -8.16 16.58
CA HIS A 15 5.66 -7.10 16.37
C HIS A 15 6.20 -6.19 15.26
N ASN A 16 5.72 -6.39 14.02
CA ASN A 16 6.03 -5.48 12.93
C ASN A 16 5.49 -4.10 13.31
N LYS A 17 6.39 -3.19 13.69
CA LYS A 17 6.07 -1.83 14.15
C LYS A 17 5.33 -1.01 13.10
N CYS A 18 5.43 -1.40 11.82
CA CYS A 18 4.82 -0.74 10.68
C CYS A 18 4.18 -1.77 9.74
N PRO A 19 3.06 -2.40 10.14
CA PRO A 19 2.42 -3.43 9.34
C PRO A 19 1.88 -2.83 8.05
N GLN A 20 1.85 -3.64 7.01
CA GLN A 20 1.25 -3.28 5.74
C GLN A 20 -0.17 -3.86 5.73
N ARG A 21 -1.19 -3.01 5.90
CA ARG A 21 -2.59 -3.45 5.75
C ARG A 21 -3.13 -2.84 4.48
N THR A 22 -3.55 -3.67 3.55
CA THR A 22 -4.49 -3.28 2.50
C THR A 22 -5.58 -4.33 2.47
N SER A 23 -6.81 -3.94 2.16
CA SER A 23 -7.89 -4.89 1.89
C SER A 23 -7.58 -5.70 0.62
N ARG A 24 -8.26 -6.83 0.41
CA ARG A 24 -8.16 -7.59 -0.85
C ARG A 24 -8.49 -6.66 -2.02
N GLY A 25 -7.54 -6.45 -2.94
CA GLY A 25 -7.67 -5.52 -4.07
C GLY A 25 -7.37 -4.05 -3.76
N GLY A 26 -6.85 -3.72 -2.57
CA GLY A 26 -6.38 -2.37 -2.22
C GLY A 26 -5.10 -1.97 -2.96
N TYR A 27 -4.25 -2.95 -3.31
CA TYR A 27 -3.05 -2.69 -4.12
C TYR A 27 -3.38 -2.28 -5.55
N ASP A 28 -4.42 -2.87 -6.17
CA ASP A 28 -4.79 -2.54 -7.54
C ASP A 28 -5.30 -1.10 -7.63
N LEU A 29 -6.06 -0.64 -6.62
CA LEU A 29 -6.53 0.74 -6.57
C LEU A 29 -5.37 1.71 -6.28
N LEU A 30 -4.46 1.33 -5.37
CA LEU A 30 -3.24 2.08 -5.12
C LEU A 30 -2.40 2.22 -6.40
N GLU A 31 -2.20 1.14 -7.13
CA GLU A 31 -1.44 1.12 -8.38
C GLU A 31 -2.03 2.03 -9.44
N LYS A 32 -3.35 2.03 -9.61
CA LYS A 32 -4.06 2.95 -10.52
C LYS A 32 -3.83 4.41 -10.14
N LYS A 33 -3.96 4.76 -8.85
CA LYS A 33 -3.69 6.14 -8.38
C LYS A 33 -2.24 6.55 -8.60
N MET A 34 -1.29 5.67 -8.31
CA MET A 34 0.15 5.93 -8.54
C MET A 34 0.46 6.22 -10.01
N ILE A 35 -0.24 5.56 -10.94
CA ILE A 35 -0.10 5.78 -12.37
C ILE A 35 -0.73 7.11 -12.78
N GLU A 36 -1.94 7.39 -12.29
CA GLU A 36 -2.67 8.64 -12.56
C GLU A 36 -1.91 9.88 -12.08
N GLU A 37 -1.36 9.84 -10.85
CA GLU A 37 -0.48 10.90 -10.33
C GLU A 37 0.72 11.15 -11.25
N LYS A 38 1.41 10.08 -11.69
CA LYS A 38 2.56 10.22 -12.61
C LYS A 38 2.17 10.77 -13.97
N ILE A 39 0.96 10.46 -14.46
CA ILE A 39 0.45 11.04 -15.72
C ILE A 39 0.20 12.53 -15.52
N ASN A 40 -0.48 12.90 -14.43
CA ASN A 40 -0.80 14.29 -14.13
C ASN A 40 0.47 15.13 -13.94
N GLU A 41 1.46 14.62 -13.20
CA GLU A 41 2.78 15.28 -13.04
C GLU A 41 3.48 15.52 -14.38
N ARG A 42 3.41 14.55 -15.31
CA ARG A 42 3.99 14.72 -16.66
C ARG A 42 3.19 15.71 -17.50
N GLN A 43 1.87 15.75 -17.34
CA GLN A 43 1.00 16.68 -18.05
C GLN A 43 1.22 18.12 -17.59
N GLU A 44 1.36 18.34 -16.29
CA GLU A 44 1.69 19.65 -15.71
C GLU A 44 3.10 20.12 -16.10
N ALA A 45 4.04 19.18 -16.27
CA ALA A 45 5.39 19.49 -16.74
C ALA A 45 5.47 19.72 -18.26
N SER A 46 4.50 19.22 -19.04
CA SER A 46 4.44 19.47 -20.48
C SER A 46 3.96 20.90 -20.74
N GLN A 47 4.70 21.62 -21.57
CA GLN A 47 4.32 22.97 -22.00
C GLN A 47 3.30 22.95 -23.15
N ASP A 48 3.06 21.78 -23.74
CA ASP A 48 2.21 21.60 -24.89
C ASP A 48 0.98 20.75 -24.51
N PRO A 49 -0.22 21.34 -24.38
CA PRO A 49 -1.43 20.64 -23.96
C PRO A 49 -1.85 19.50 -24.90
N THR A 50 -1.28 19.48 -26.11
CA THR A 50 -1.56 18.51 -27.17
C THR A 50 -0.57 17.34 -27.19
N GLU A 51 0.47 17.36 -26.36
CA GLU A 51 1.48 16.31 -26.33
C GLU A 51 0.90 15.00 -25.78
N MET A 52 0.94 13.93 -26.58
CA MET A 52 0.56 12.59 -26.12
C MET A 52 1.61 12.04 -25.18
N ILE A 53 1.30 12.02 -23.89
CA ILE A 53 2.18 11.46 -22.86
C ILE A 53 2.06 9.93 -22.86
N PRO A 54 3.15 9.19 -23.12
CA PRO A 54 3.10 7.74 -23.08
C PRO A 54 2.81 7.27 -21.64
N PRO A 55 2.07 6.16 -21.48
CA PRO A 55 1.73 5.65 -20.16
C PRO A 55 3.01 5.37 -19.36
N PRO A 56 3.08 5.83 -18.09
CA PRO A 56 4.25 5.58 -17.27
C PRO A 56 4.36 4.10 -16.92
N SER A 57 5.59 3.64 -16.66
CA SER A 57 5.81 2.28 -16.20
C SER A 57 5.04 1.99 -14.91
N PRO A 58 4.48 0.78 -14.75
CA PRO A 58 3.79 0.40 -13.52
C PRO A 58 4.69 0.58 -12.28
N PRO A 59 4.13 0.97 -11.13
CA PRO A 59 4.89 1.15 -9.91
C PRO A 59 5.45 -0.18 -9.40
N THR A 60 6.72 -0.14 -8.98
CA THR A 60 7.40 -1.29 -8.43
C THR A 60 6.72 -1.77 -7.15
N ARG A 61 6.91 -3.06 -6.84
CA ARG A 61 6.42 -3.63 -5.57
C ARG A 61 6.93 -2.84 -4.36
N HIS A 62 8.17 -2.37 -4.38
CA HIS A 62 8.76 -1.59 -3.29
C HIS A 62 8.09 -0.20 -3.14
N GLU A 63 7.76 0.49 -4.23
CA GLU A 63 7.02 1.76 -4.17
C GLU A 63 5.60 1.57 -3.63
N ARG A 64 4.89 0.55 -4.15
CA ARG A 64 3.57 0.15 -3.63
C ARG A 64 3.65 -0.16 -2.13
N TRP A 65 4.72 -0.83 -1.73
CA TRP A 65 4.98 -1.15 -0.33
C TRP A 65 5.13 0.10 0.54
N LYS A 66 6.00 1.03 0.16
CA LYS A 66 6.20 2.28 0.92
C LYS A 66 4.90 3.06 1.11
N ARG A 67 4.08 3.19 0.07
CA ARG A 67 2.79 3.91 0.17
C ARG A 67 1.79 3.22 1.07
N ALA A 68 1.74 1.89 1.05
CA ALA A 68 0.85 1.08 1.87
C ALA A 68 1.32 0.89 3.33
N ARG A 69 2.50 1.41 3.73
CA ARG A 69 2.97 1.29 5.10
C ARG A 69 2.12 2.13 6.05
N ILE A 70 1.83 1.53 7.20
CA ILE A 70 1.23 2.18 8.35
C ILE A 70 2.37 2.59 9.29
N ASN A 71 2.33 3.80 9.82
CA ASN A 71 3.28 4.28 10.82
C ASN A 71 2.98 3.68 12.20
N THR A 72 3.87 3.94 13.17
CA THR A 72 3.69 3.46 14.56
C THR A 72 2.44 4.02 15.23
N SER A 73 1.89 5.13 14.72
CA SER A 73 0.63 5.73 15.17
C SER A 73 -0.62 5.09 14.55
N GLY A 74 -0.47 4.02 13.76
CA GLY A 74 -1.59 3.33 13.13
C GLY A 74 -2.19 4.06 11.92
N LYS A 75 -1.57 5.14 11.45
CA LYS A 75 -2.00 5.91 10.27
C LYS A 75 -1.19 5.50 9.04
N TYR A 76 -1.82 5.52 7.87
CA TYR A 76 -1.09 5.33 6.62
C TYR A 76 -0.11 6.47 6.40
N THR A 77 1.05 6.13 5.84
CA THR A 77 2.09 7.11 5.48
C THR A 77 1.56 8.09 4.42
N THR A 78 0.60 7.65 3.61
CA THR A 78 -0.15 8.48 2.66
C THR A 78 -1.63 8.46 3.06
N PRO A 79 -2.24 9.61 3.38
CA PRO A 79 -3.61 9.67 3.92
C PRO A 79 -4.64 9.09 2.94
N GLU A 80 -4.45 9.27 1.64
CA GLU A 80 -5.32 8.71 0.60
C GLU A 80 -5.35 7.18 0.56
N VAL A 81 -4.27 6.52 0.99
CA VAL A 81 -4.21 5.06 1.08
C VAL A 81 -5.06 4.56 2.25
N GLY A 82 -5.20 5.35 3.31
CA GLY A 82 -6.15 5.06 4.37
C GLY A 82 -7.60 5.03 3.90
N LEU A 83 -7.96 5.95 3.00
CA LEU A 83 -9.29 5.98 2.38
C LEU A 83 -9.50 4.79 1.44
N ILE A 84 -8.51 4.43 0.61
CA ILE A 84 -8.56 3.25 -0.27
C ILE A 84 -8.81 1.96 0.51
N VAL A 85 -8.20 1.81 1.69
CA VAL A 85 -8.39 0.62 2.53
C VAL A 85 -9.74 0.63 3.28
N LEU A 86 -10.26 1.80 3.62
CA LEU A 86 -11.58 1.97 4.25
C LEU A 86 -12.74 1.76 3.25
N LEU A 87 -12.60 2.22 2.01
CA LEU A 87 -13.65 2.20 0.97
C LEU A 87 -14.00 0.80 0.44
N LYS A 88 -13.21 -0.23 0.76
CA LYS A 88 -13.43 -1.62 0.30
C LYS A 88 -13.62 -2.61 1.45
N LYS A 89 -14.06 -2.08 2.59
CA LYS A 89 -14.35 -2.84 3.82
C LYS A 89 -15.84 -3.21 3.98
N PHE A 90 -16.64 -3.01 2.93
CA PHE A 90 -18.04 -3.42 2.79
C PHE A 90 -18.19 -4.25 1.52
#